data_AF-A0A7V8NL71-F1
#
_entry.id   AF-A0A7V8NL71-F1
#
_cell.length_a   1.000
_cell.length_b   1.000
_cell.length_c   1.000
_cell.angle_alpha   90.00
_cell.angle_beta   90.00
_cell.angle_gamma   90.00
#
_symmetry.space_group_name_H-M   'P 1'
#
loop_
_entity.id
_entity.type
_entity.pdbx_description
1 polymer ?
#
loop_
_entity_poly.entity_id
_entity_poly.type
_entity_poly.pdbx_seq_one_letter_code
_entity_poly.pdbx_strand_id
1 'polypeptide(L)'
;MNRLIAATVFAALPLAAASLKEAVVGSQHDLSVTGGGPVRSASTSACMFCHAPHNVVPNIPPLWDHALSTQTYVAYTSSTYTSGSQSPGTDTSRLCLSCHDGTVAIGTLTPWGQVPTLVL
;
A
#
# COMPACT_ATOMS: atom_id res chain seq x y z
N MET A 1 32.13 53.11 16.80
CA MET A 1 30.72 53.54 16.82
C MET A 1 29.90 52.56 16.00
N ASN A 2 29.12 51.73 16.70
CA ASN A 2 27.84 51.13 16.29
C ASN A 2 27.68 50.52 14.89
N ARG A 3 27.61 49.19 14.78
CA ARG A 3 26.57 48.42 14.03
C ARG A 3 26.50 47.00 14.61
N LEU A 4 25.68 46.81 15.64
CA LEU A 4 24.35 46.19 15.56
C LEU A 4 24.39 44.67 15.35
N ILE A 5 24.00 44.01 16.45
CA ILE A 5 23.72 42.60 16.71
C ILE A 5 22.91 41.96 15.58
N ALA A 6 23.48 40.95 14.91
CA ALA A 6 22.73 40.04 14.07
C ALA A 6 22.21 38.89 14.94
N ALA A 7 21.05 39.09 15.57
CA ALA A 7 20.31 38.01 16.21
C ALA A 7 19.72 37.13 15.10
N THR A 8 20.37 36.01 14.83
CA THR A 8 19.84 34.97 13.95
C THR A 8 18.62 34.34 14.62
N VAL A 9 17.43 34.79 14.20
CA VAL A 9 16.16 34.12 14.52
C VAL A 9 16.18 32.78 13.78
N PHE A 10 16.51 31.72 14.49
CA PHE A 10 16.27 30.35 14.04
C PHE A 10 14.75 30.16 14.03
N ALA A 11 14.12 30.44 12.88
CA ALA A 11 12.73 30.07 12.66
C ALA A 11 12.63 28.55 12.76
N ALA A 12 12.06 28.05 13.86
CA ALA A 12 11.73 26.65 14.00
C ALA A 12 10.70 26.30 12.94
N LEU A 13 11.17 25.75 11.81
CA LEU A 13 10.30 25.12 10.82
C LEU A 13 9.54 24.00 11.55
N PRO A 14 8.20 24.02 11.58
CA PRO A 14 7.46 22.86 12.05
C PRO A 14 7.76 21.74 11.05
N LEU A 15 8.52 20.75 11.49
CA LEU A 15 8.72 19.50 10.78
C LEU A 15 7.37 18.76 10.86
N ALA A 16 6.45 19.09 9.96
CA ALA A 16 5.21 18.34 9.82
C ALA A 16 5.60 16.91 9.49
N ALA A 17 5.43 16.01 10.45
CA ALA A 17 5.54 14.58 10.20
C ALA A 17 4.44 14.22 9.19
N ALA A 18 4.81 14.09 7.92
CA ALA A 18 3.91 13.56 6.89
C ALA A 18 3.36 12.24 7.43
N SER A 19 2.05 12.18 7.64
CA SER A 19 1.40 10.99 8.14
C SER A 19 1.60 9.87 7.12
N LEU A 20 1.90 8.64 7.52
CA LEU A 20 2.07 7.51 6.58
C LEU A 20 0.85 7.30 5.66
N LYS A 21 -0.32 7.85 6.04
CA LYS A 21 -1.53 7.95 5.20
C LYS A 21 -1.33 8.78 3.92
N GLU A 22 -0.54 9.86 3.97
CA GLU A 22 -0.23 10.68 2.79
C GLU A 22 0.63 9.93 1.77
N ALA A 23 1.38 8.91 2.18
CA ALA A 23 2.25 8.17 1.27
C ALA A 23 1.46 7.37 0.21
N VAL A 24 0.20 7.00 0.47
CA VAL A 24 -0.62 6.29 -0.51
C VAL A 24 -1.26 7.25 -1.49
N VAL A 25 -1.89 8.34 -1.03
CA VAL A 25 -2.64 9.27 -1.89
C VAL A 25 -1.74 9.88 -2.97
N GLY A 26 -2.15 9.80 -4.23
CA GLY A 26 -1.36 10.25 -5.38
C GLY A 26 -0.18 9.34 -5.75
N SER A 27 0.09 8.27 -4.99
CA SER A 27 1.11 7.27 -5.35
C SER A 27 0.61 6.29 -6.42
N GLN A 28 1.47 5.35 -6.82
CA GLN A 28 1.09 4.25 -7.69
C GLN A 28 0.05 3.30 -7.07
N HIS A 29 -0.04 3.24 -5.73
CA HIS A 29 -1.00 2.41 -5.00
C HIS A 29 -2.30 3.17 -4.67
N ASP A 30 -2.40 4.46 -5.01
CA ASP A 30 -3.69 5.14 -5.01
C ASP A 30 -4.48 4.70 -6.24
N LEU A 31 -5.48 3.85 -6.01
CA LEU A 31 -6.37 3.35 -7.06
C LEU A 31 -7.65 4.20 -7.18
N SER A 32 -7.75 5.32 -6.46
CA SER A 32 -8.85 6.28 -6.63
C SER A 32 -8.73 7.04 -7.95
N VAL A 33 -9.74 7.87 -8.24
CA VAL A 33 -9.77 8.76 -9.40
C VAL A 33 -8.54 9.67 -9.52
N THR A 34 -7.90 10.02 -8.40
CA THR A 34 -6.72 10.89 -8.34
C THR A 34 -5.40 10.12 -8.29
N GLY A 35 -5.43 8.81 -8.49
CA GLY A 35 -4.27 7.93 -8.40
C GLY A 35 -3.08 8.35 -9.26
N GLY A 36 -1.87 8.00 -8.85
CA GLY A 36 -0.66 8.22 -9.64
C GLY A 36 -0.37 7.10 -10.65
N GLY A 37 -0.98 5.93 -10.45
CA GLY A 37 -0.77 4.74 -11.27
C GLY A 37 -1.61 4.71 -12.56
N PRO A 38 -1.32 3.73 -13.45
CA PRO A 38 -2.09 3.49 -14.66
C PRO A 38 -3.43 2.78 -14.39
N VAL A 39 -3.55 2.07 -13.27
CA VAL A 39 -4.79 1.41 -12.85
C VAL A 39 -5.52 2.31 -11.87
N ARG A 40 -6.77 2.68 -12.18
CA ARG A 40 -7.61 3.54 -11.33
C ARG A 40 -9.06 3.12 -11.35
N SER A 41 -9.80 3.54 -10.34
CA SER A 41 -11.25 3.38 -10.23
C SER A 41 -11.94 4.74 -10.26
N ALA A 42 -13.25 4.74 -10.50
CA ALA A 42 -14.11 5.91 -10.30
C ALA A 42 -14.31 6.26 -8.80
N SER A 43 -13.82 5.43 -7.89
CA SER A 43 -13.86 5.69 -6.44
C SER A 43 -13.02 6.90 -6.05
N THR A 44 -13.49 7.69 -5.10
CA THR A 44 -12.73 8.77 -4.44
C THR A 44 -12.00 8.30 -3.18
N SER A 45 -12.20 7.05 -2.76
CA SER A 45 -11.59 6.48 -1.56
C SER A 45 -10.34 5.68 -1.91
N ALA A 46 -9.15 6.23 -1.66
CA ALA A 46 -7.89 5.53 -1.89
C ALA A 46 -7.68 4.34 -0.94
N CYS A 47 -8.25 4.38 0.26
CA CYS A 47 -7.96 3.41 1.32
C CYS A 47 -8.76 2.11 1.19
N MET A 48 -9.94 2.16 0.54
CA MET A 48 -10.86 1.01 0.50
C MET A 48 -10.28 -0.19 -0.24
N PHE A 49 -9.32 0.03 -1.13
CA PHE A 49 -8.70 -1.04 -1.89
C PHE A 49 -7.80 -1.94 -1.04
N CYS A 50 -7.40 -1.47 0.14
CA CYS A 50 -6.56 -2.23 1.07
C CYS A 50 -7.27 -2.51 2.40
N HIS A 51 -8.11 -1.58 2.88
CA HIS A 51 -8.72 -1.64 4.20
C HIS A 51 -10.25 -1.64 4.13
N ALA A 52 -10.85 -2.59 4.82
CA ALA A 52 -12.29 -2.62 5.04
C ALA A 52 -12.61 -1.93 6.39
N PRO A 53 -13.74 -1.22 6.49
CA PRO A 53 -14.20 -0.66 7.76
C PRO A 53 -14.68 -1.75 8.73
N HIS A 54 -15.19 -2.87 8.22
CA HIS A 54 -15.61 -4.09 8.93
C HIS A 54 -15.70 -5.27 7.93
N ASN A 55 -15.90 -6.50 8.41
CA ASN A 55 -16.02 -7.74 7.59
C ASN A 55 -14.78 -8.03 6.74
N VAL A 56 -13.68 -8.31 7.44
CA VAL A 56 -12.34 -8.42 6.87
C VAL A 56 -11.96 -9.86 6.60
N VAL A 57 -10.88 -10.04 5.86
CA VAL A 57 -10.21 -11.34 5.83
C VAL A 57 -9.76 -11.70 7.26
N PRO A 58 -10.26 -12.81 7.84
CA PRO A 58 -9.98 -13.15 9.23
C PRO A 58 -8.48 -13.29 9.50
N ASN A 59 -8.05 -12.84 10.67
CA ASN A 59 -6.66 -12.95 11.15
C ASN A 59 -5.61 -12.16 10.34
N ILE A 60 -6.03 -11.17 9.54
CA ILE A 60 -5.10 -10.29 8.79
C ILE A 60 -5.28 -8.82 9.19
N PRO A 61 -4.35 -8.27 10.00
CA PRO A 61 -4.39 -6.88 10.41
C PRO A 61 -3.65 -5.92 9.45
N PRO A 62 -3.99 -4.62 9.45
CA PRO A 62 -5.24 -4.07 9.97
C PRO A 62 -6.35 -4.21 8.92
N LEU A 63 -7.43 -4.88 9.31
CA LEU A 63 -8.70 -4.97 8.58
C LEU A 63 -8.54 -5.05 7.04
N TRP A 64 -7.86 -6.07 6.53
CA TRP A 64 -7.55 -6.20 5.10
C TRP A 64 -8.80 -6.49 4.25
N ASP A 65 -8.93 -5.78 3.12
CA ASP A 65 -10.10 -5.85 2.23
C ASP A 65 -9.86 -6.71 0.97
N HIS A 66 -8.71 -6.54 0.31
CA HIS A 66 -8.43 -7.17 -0.97
C HIS A 66 -8.40 -8.70 -0.85
N ALA A 67 -9.03 -9.41 -1.80
CA ALA A 67 -9.01 -10.87 -1.76
C ALA A 67 -7.59 -11.40 -1.86
N LEU A 68 -7.30 -12.44 -1.07
CA LEU A 68 -5.99 -13.06 -1.08
C LEU A 68 -5.86 -14.06 -2.20
N SER A 69 -4.70 -14.05 -2.84
CA SER A 69 -4.26 -15.11 -3.72
C SER A 69 -4.24 -16.45 -2.97
N THR A 70 -4.82 -17.47 -3.60
CA THR A 70 -4.75 -18.86 -3.14
C THR A 70 -3.61 -19.62 -3.84
N GLN A 71 -2.74 -18.93 -4.58
CA GLN A 71 -1.62 -19.59 -5.22
C GLN A 71 -0.61 -20.13 -4.22
N THR A 72 -0.06 -21.28 -4.57
CA THR A 72 1.11 -21.85 -3.91
C THR A 72 2.36 -21.32 -4.60
N TYR A 73 3.25 -20.69 -3.84
CA TYR A 73 4.50 -20.17 -4.35
C TYR A 73 5.64 -21.12 -4.03
N VAL A 74 6.52 -21.31 -5.01
CA VAL A 74 7.77 -22.04 -4.83
C VAL A 74 8.90 -21.03 -4.82
N ALA A 75 9.64 -20.95 -3.72
CA ALA A 75 10.82 -20.09 -3.64
C ALA A 75 11.88 -20.58 -4.64
N TYR A 76 12.58 -19.65 -5.28
CA TYR A 76 13.73 -20.01 -6.08
C TYR A 76 14.87 -20.51 -5.16
N THR A 77 15.65 -21.45 -5.65
CA THR A 77 16.86 -21.92 -4.97
C THR A 77 18.10 -21.37 -5.66
N SER A 78 19.05 -20.84 -4.91
CA SER A 78 20.35 -20.38 -5.42
C SER A 78 21.46 -20.77 -4.45
N SER A 79 22.67 -21.04 -4.95
CA SER A 79 23.87 -21.27 -4.13
C SER A 79 24.25 -20.06 -3.26
N THR A 80 23.74 -18.88 -3.60
CA THR A 80 23.92 -17.63 -2.84
C THR A 80 22.73 -17.28 -1.94
N TYR A 81 21.66 -18.08 -1.96
CA TYR A 81 20.48 -17.83 -1.15
C TYR A 81 20.66 -18.40 0.26
N THR A 82 20.93 -17.52 1.23
CA THR A 82 21.28 -17.91 2.60
C THR A 82 20.16 -17.70 3.62
N SER A 83 19.00 -17.17 3.22
CA SER A 83 17.91 -16.83 4.15
C SER A 83 17.04 -18.02 4.58
N GLY A 84 17.41 -19.26 4.20
CA GLY A 84 16.68 -20.48 4.54
C GLY A 84 15.38 -20.67 3.74
N SER A 85 14.70 -21.80 3.94
CA SER A 85 13.44 -22.13 3.25
C SER A 85 12.27 -21.34 3.83
N GLN A 86 12.12 -20.09 3.42
CA GLN A 86 10.89 -19.32 3.63
C GLN A 86 9.83 -19.82 2.64
N SER A 87 8.65 -20.20 3.11
CA SER A 87 7.53 -20.55 2.22
C SER A 87 6.88 -19.24 1.75
N PRO A 88 7.06 -18.81 0.49
CA PRO A 88 6.50 -17.53 0.06
C PRO A 88 4.98 -17.62 0.07
N GLY A 89 4.31 -16.55 0.50
CA GLY A 89 2.85 -16.48 0.51
C GLY A 89 2.17 -17.10 1.75
N THR A 90 2.91 -17.56 2.76
CA THR A 90 2.31 -17.86 4.08
C THR A 90 2.40 -16.68 5.06
N ASP A 91 3.11 -15.62 4.70
CA ASP A 91 3.43 -14.45 5.51
C ASP A 91 2.86 -13.14 4.92
N THR A 92 3.34 -11.99 5.40
CA THR A 92 2.94 -10.65 4.92
C THR A 92 3.15 -10.46 3.42
N SER A 93 4.08 -11.21 2.81
CA SER A 93 4.32 -11.17 1.36
C SER A 93 3.08 -11.57 0.58
N ARG A 94 2.20 -12.41 1.15
CA ARG A 94 0.93 -12.77 0.50
C ARG A 94 0.05 -11.56 0.23
N LEU A 95 0.06 -10.53 1.08
CA LEU A 95 -0.74 -9.32 0.87
C LEU A 95 -0.28 -8.58 -0.39
N CYS A 96 1.04 -8.43 -0.53
CA CYS A 96 1.65 -7.81 -1.70
C CYS A 96 1.39 -8.64 -2.95
N LEU A 97 1.64 -9.94 -2.87
CA LEU A 97 1.49 -10.85 -4.00
C LEU A 97 0.04 -10.96 -4.46
N SER A 98 -0.94 -10.86 -3.57
CA SER A 98 -2.36 -10.88 -3.95
C SER A 98 -2.75 -9.72 -4.87
N CYS A 99 -1.99 -8.62 -4.89
CA CYS A 99 -2.17 -7.54 -5.86
C CYS A 99 -1.28 -7.69 -7.09
N HIS A 100 -0.07 -8.23 -6.92
CA HIS A 100 1.00 -8.19 -7.93
C HIS A 100 1.19 -9.47 -8.74
N ASP A 101 0.68 -10.61 -8.26
CA ASP A 101 0.87 -11.91 -8.91
C ASP A 101 -0.10 -12.14 -10.09
N GLY A 102 -1.09 -11.26 -10.26
CA GLY A 102 -2.09 -11.33 -11.33
C GLY A 102 -3.15 -12.42 -11.16
N THR A 103 -3.20 -13.11 -10.02
CA THR A 103 -4.16 -14.19 -9.76
C THR A 103 -5.51 -13.67 -9.25
N VAL A 104 -5.49 -12.51 -8.61
CA VAL A 104 -6.68 -11.81 -8.12
C VAL A 104 -6.78 -10.47 -8.86
N ALA A 105 -7.96 -10.21 -9.43
CA ALA A 105 -8.21 -8.95 -10.12
C ALA A 105 -8.12 -7.77 -9.15
N ILE A 106 -7.46 -6.69 -9.57
CA ILE A 106 -7.36 -5.46 -8.79
C ILE A 106 -8.77 -4.88 -8.58
N GLY A 107 -9.13 -4.61 -7.32
CA GLY A 107 -10.47 -4.18 -6.94
C GLY A 107 -11.39 -5.32 -6.49
N THR A 108 -10.89 -6.55 -6.36
CA THR A 108 -11.60 -7.64 -5.68
C THR A 108 -11.60 -7.41 -4.18
N LEU A 109 -12.66 -6.80 -3.66
CA LEU A 109 -12.78 -6.46 -2.25
C LEU A 109 -13.79 -7.36 -1.54
N THR A 110 -13.57 -7.65 -0.27
CA THR A 110 -14.35 -8.63 0.50
C THR A 110 -15.82 -8.21 0.69
N PRO A 111 -16.15 -6.97 1.11
CA PRO A 111 -17.54 -6.52 1.24
C PRO A 111 -18.13 -5.97 -0.06
N TRP A 112 -17.31 -5.55 -1.02
CA TRP A 112 -17.79 -4.81 -2.21
C TRP A 112 -17.82 -5.64 -3.50
N GLY A 113 -17.22 -6.84 -3.50
CA GLY A 113 -17.03 -7.62 -4.71
C GLY A 113 -16.03 -6.93 -5.65
N GLN A 114 -16.27 -7.02 -6.96
CA GLN A 114 -15.41 -6.38 -7.95
C GLN A 114 -15.71 -4.89 -8.06
N VAL A 115 -14.81 -4.05 -7.56
CA VAL A 115 -14.81 -2.61 -7.85
C VAL A 115 -14.18 -2.40 -9.24
N PRO A 116 -14.90 -1.79 -10.19
CA PRO A 116 -14.35 -1.56 -11.52
C PRO A 116 -13.07 -0.71 -11.47
N THR A 117 -12.05 -1.22 -12.15
CA THR A 117 -10.81 -0.51 -12.42
C THR A 117 -10.60 -0.39 -13.93
N LEU A 118 -9.99 0.71 -14.35
CA LEU A 118 -9.63 1.02 -15.72
C LEU A 118 -8.11 1.12 -15.79
N VAL A 119 -7.54 0.61 -16.88
CA VAL A 119 -6.15 0.85 -17.26
C VAL A 119 -6.15 2.05 -18.20
N LEU A 120 -5.49 3.13 -17.79
CA LEU A 120 -5.29 4.36 -18.59
C LEU A 120 -4.00 4.29 -19.39
#